data_AF-A0ABD0QIL5-F1
#
_entry.id   AF-A0ABD0QIL5-F1
#
_cell.length_a   1.000
_cell.length_b   1.000
_cell.length_c   1.000
_cell.angle_alpha   90.00
_cell.angle_beta   90.00
_cell.angle_gamma   90.00
#
_symmetry.space_group_name_H-M   'P 1'
#
loop_
_entity.id
_entity.type
_entity.pdbx_description
1 polymer ?
#
loop_
_entity_poly.entity_id
_entity_poly.type
_entity_poly.pdbx_seq_one_letter_code
_entity_poly.pdbx_strand_id
1 'polypeptide(L)'
;FLQYLDVSVGREVAAICTKMGRLDVMCQNPYNAVIHLGHPNGTVSLWSPNQKEPLVKMLCHRGAVRSLTVDKTGTQDVTVELTDED
;
A
#
# COMPACT_ATOMS: atom_id res chain seq x y z
N PHE A 1 -6.47 -2.05 -9.35
CA PHE A 1 -5.85 -3.36 -9.05
C PHE A 1 -4.44 -3.10 -8.57
N LEU A 2 -3.90 -3.96 -7.70
CA LEU A 2 -2.46 -4.02 -7.40
C LEU A 2 -1.86 -5.14 -8.25
N GLN A 3 -0.89 -4.81 -9.09
CA GLN A 3 -0.25 -5.76 -10.00
C GLN A 3 1.23 -5.96 -9.64
N TYR A 4 1.65 -7.21 -9.62
CA TYR A 4 3.03 -7.62 -9.43
C TYR A 4 3.53 -8.19 -10.76
N LEU A 5 4.51 -7.51 -11.37
CA LEU A 5 5.12 -7.90 -12.62
C LEU A 5 6.56 -8.35 -12.38
N ASP A 6 6.90 -9.56 -12.80
CA ASP A 6 8.28 -10.00 -12.90
C ASP A 6 8.87 -9.47 -14.20
N VAL A 7 9.74 -8.46 -14.08
CA VAL A 7 10.39 -7.81 -15.23
C VAL A 7 11.51 -8.65 -15.84
N SER A 8 12.05 -9.63 -15.11
CA SER A 8 13.12 -10.50 -15.63
C SER A 8 12.62 -11.45 -16.72
N VAL A 9 11.35 -11.84 -16.63
CA VAL A 9 10.68 -12.74 -17.60
C VAL A 9 9.49 -12.10 -18.32
N GLY A 10 9.11 -10.87 -17.93
CA GLY A 10 7.99 -10.13 -18.52
C GLY A 10 6.62 -10.74 -18.23
N ARG A 11 6.42 -11.35 -17.05
CA ARG A 11 5.16 -12.03 -16.70
C ARG A 11 4.51 -11.46 -15.45
N GLU A 12 3.18 -11.36 -15.49
CA GLU A 12 2.40 -11.03 -14.30
C GLU A 12 2.45 -12.20 -13.30
N VAL A 13 2.84 -11.89 -12.07
CA VAL A 13 2.91 -12.83 -10.95
C VAL A 13 1.59 -12.85 -10.19
N ALA A 14 0.98 -11.68 -10.00
CA ALA A 14 -0.32 -11.54 -9.35
C ALA A 14 -1.02 -10.25 -9.76
N ALA A 15 -2.33 -10.31 -9.92
CA ALA A 15 -3.23 -9.16 -10.00
C ALA A 15 -4.29 -9.27 -8.92
N ILE A 16 -4.29 -8.30 -8.00
CA ILE A 16 -5.15 -8.32 -6.82
C ILE A 16 -6.17 -7.17 -6.92
N CYS A 17 -7.45 -7.53 -6.85
CA CYS A 17 -8.53 -6.55 -6.74
C CYS A 17 -8.67 -6.15 -5.26
N THR A 18 -8.13 -5.00 -4.90
CA THR A 18 -8.14 -4.51 -3.51
C THR A 18 -9.54 -4.20 -2.98
N LYS A 19 -10.51 -3.92 -3.88
CA LYS A 19 -11.91 -3.56 -3.55
C LYS A 19 -12.03 -2.40 -2.56
N MET A 20 -11.04 -1.50 -2.51
CA MET A 20 -10.97 -0.39 -1.55
C MET A 20 -11.00 0.99 -2.22
N GLY A 21 -11.49 1.05 -3.46
CA GLY A 21 -11.58 2.28 -4.24
C GLY A 21 -10.29 2.61 -4.97
N ARG A 22 -10.08 3.90 -5.20
CA ARG A 22 -8.92 4.43 -5.94
C ARG A 22 -7.63 4.22 -5.12
N LEU A 23 -6.59 3.74 -5.77
CA LEU A 23 -5.27 3.50 -5.18
C LEU A 23 -4.34 4.66 -5.55
N ASP A 24 -4.43 5.76 -4.82
CA ASP A 24 -3.67 6.99 -5.16
C ASP A 24 -2.24 6.98 -4.62
N VAL A 25 -1.99 6.23 -3.56
CA VAL A 25 -0.70 6.20 -2.88
C VAL A 25 -0.25 4.79 -2.58
N MET A 26 1.05 4.57 -2.81
CA MET A 26 1.71 3.30 -2.68
C MET A 26 3.15 3.51 -2.21
N CYS A 27 3.62 2.66 -1.31
CA CYS A 27 5.04 2.55 -1.01
C CYS A 27 5.41 1.09 -0.74
N GLN A 28 6.67 0.74 -0.98
CA GLN A 28 7.21 -0.57 -0.66
C GLN A 28 7.98 -0.48 0.65
N ASN A 29 7.79 -1.46 1.53
CA ASN A 29 8.69 -1.66 2.66
C ASN A 29 9.99 -2.35 2.17
N PRO A 30 11.16 -1.69 2.25
CA PRO A 30 12.42 -2.25 1.76
C PRO A 30 12.89 -3.47 2.55
N TYR A 31 12.43 -3.65 3.81
CA TYR A 31 12.86 -4.76 4.66
C TYR A 31 12.26 -6.11 4.25
N ASN A 32 10.99 -6.13 3.83
CA ASN A 32 10.25 -7.37 3.55
C ASN A 32 9.48 -7.36 2.21
N ALA A 33 9.66 -6.32 1.40
CA ALA A 33 9.01 -6.11 0.10
C ALA A 33 7.48 -6.04 0.13
N VAL A 34 6.86 -5.90 1.30
CA VAL A 34 5.41 -5.70 1.43
C VAL A 34 5.02 -4.35 0.84
N ILE A 35 3.92 -4.32 0.09
CA ILE A 35 3.38 -3.10 -0.50
C ILE A 35 2.34 -2.50 0.44
N HIS A 36 2.51 -1.23 0.80
CA HIS A 36 1.54 -0.45 1.53
C HIS A 36 0.71 0.36 0.54
N LEU A 37 -0.60 0.36 0.71
CA LEU A 37 -1.54 1.16 -0.08
C LEU A 37 -2.38 2.01 0.87
N GLY A 38 -2.54 3.29 0.53
CA GLY A 38 -3.44 4.20 1.23
C GLY A 38 -4.73 4.40 0.44
N HIS A 39 -5.83 4.56 1.17
CA HIS A 39 -7.18 4.56 0.60
C HIS A 39 -7.95 5.85 0.92
N PRO A 40 -8.99 6.19 0.14
CA PRO A 40 -9.81 7.39 0.35
C PRO A 40 -10.56 7.44 1.68
N ASN A 41 -10.78 6.28 2.31
CA ASN A 41 -11.46 6.16 3.61
C ASN A 41 -10.49 6.24 4.82
N GLY A 42 -9.24 6.66 4.60
CA GLY A 42 -8.24 6.81 5.65
C GLY A 42 -7.62 5.51 6.14
N THR A 43 -7.89 4.39 5.45
CA THR A 43 -7.23 3.12 5.76
C THR A 43 -5.91 2.96 5.02
N VAL A 44 -5.00 2.24 5.65
CA VAL A 44 -3.77 1.70 5.04
C VAL A 44 -3.86 0.19 5.04
N SER A 45 -3.48 -0.44 3.93
CA SER A 45 -3.48 -1.89 3.76
C SER A 45 -2.12 -2.41 3.27
N LEU A 46 -1.70 -3.56 3.77
CA LEU A 46 -0.42 -4.20 3.45
C LEU A 46 -0.63 -5.43 2.58
N TRP A 47 0.19 -5.59 1.54
CA TRP A 47 0.00 -6.62 0.52
C TRP A 47 1.30 -7.37 0.19
N SER A 48 1.15 -8.67 0.00
CA SER A 48 2.15 -9.53 -0.65
C SER A 48 1.52 -10.19 -1.87
N PRO A 49 2.31 -10.55 -2.90
CA PRO A 49 1.79 -11.25 -4.08
C PRO A 49 1.26 -12.66 -3.75
N ASN A 50 1.60 -13.19 -2.57
CA ASN A 50 1.27 -14.56 -2.15
C ASN A 50 -0.12 -14.68 -1.54
N GLN A 51 -0.81 -13.57 -1.26
CA GLN A 51 -2.10 -13.54 -0.59
C GLN A 51 -3.10 -12.72 -1.40
N LYS A 52 -4.35 -13.21 -1.50
CA LYS A 52 -5.44 -12.50 -2.19
C LYS A 52 -6.09 -11.42 -1.33
N GLU A 53 -5.93 -11.54 -0.01
CA GLU A 53 -6.44 -10.62 1.00
C GLU A 53 -5.27 -9.83 1.61
N PRO A 54 -5.52 -8.63 2.16
CA PRO A 54 -4.45 -7.84 2.76
C PRO A 54 -3.88 -8.55 3.99
N LEU A 55 -2.56 -8.48 4.15
CA LEU A 55 -1.87 -8.97 5.36
C LEU A 55 -2.33 -8.23 6.61
N VAL A 56 -2.52 -6.91 6.46
CA VAL A 56 -2.96 -5.99 7.50
C VAL A 56 -3.85 -4.93 6.87
N LYS A 57 -4.86 -4.49 7.62
CA LYS A 57 -5.69 -3.33 7.30
C LYS A 57 -5.88 -2.49 8.55
N MET A 58 -5.51 -1.22 8.48
CA MET A 58 -5.51 -0.29 9.62
C MET A 58 -6.23 0.99 9.23
N LEU A 59 -7.03 1.55 10.15
CA LEU A 59 -7.56 2.90 10.02
C LEU A 59 -6.53 3.87 10.59
N CYS A 60 -5.91 4.68 9.74
CA CYS A 60 -4.87 5.64 10.15
C CYS A 60 -5.45 7.06 10.27
N HIS A 61 -6.44 7.40 9.44
CA HIS A 61 -7.05 8.72 9.39
C HIS A 61 -8.56 8.67 9.17
N ARG A 62 -9.23 9.82 9.36
CA ARG A 62 -10.65 10.00 9.03
C ARG A 62 -10.89 10.38 7.55
N GLY A 63 -9.86 10.90 6.88
CA GLY A 63 -9.90 11.35 5.48
C GLY A 63 -8.97 10.55 4.57
N ALA A 64 -8.97 10.89 3.28
CA ALA A 64 -8.19 10.19 2.26
C ALA A 64 -6.68 10.25 2.54
N VAL A 65 -6.01 9.09 2.53
CA VAL A 65 -4.56 9.04 2.64
C VAL A 65 -3.93 9.65 1.38
N ARG A 66 -3.04 10.65 1.55
CA ARG A 66 -2.41 11.38 0.43
C ARG A 66 -0.91 11.17 0.30
N SER A 67 -0.25 10.64 1.32
CA SER A 67 1.14 10.20 1.20
C SER A 67 1.47 9.13 2.24
N LEU A 68 2.42 8.28 1.88
CA LEU A 68 2.90 7.15 2.65
C LEU A 68 4.42 7.05 2.49
N THR A 69 5.14 6.99 3.60
CA THR A 69 6.57 6.67 3.60
C THR A 69 6.84 5.53 4.57
N VAL A 70 7.86 4.72 4.28
CA VAL A 70 8.38 3.71 5.17
C VAL A 70 9.81 4.12 5.51
N ASP A 71 10.14 4.15 6.79
CA ASP A 71 11.52 4.42 7.20
C ASP A 71 12.50 3.39 6.60
N LYS A 72 13.75 3.79 6.41
CA LYS A 72 14.80 2.96 5.79
C LYS A 72 15.09 1.67 6.56
N THR A 73 14.83 1.66 7.87
CA THR A 73 14.95 0.45 8.69
C THR A 73 13.84 -0.57 8.41
N GLY A 74 12.71 -0.12 7.86
CA GLY A 74 11.54 -0.95 7.52
C GLY A 74 10.83 -1.57 8.72
N THR A 75 11.22 -1.22 9.95
CA THR A 75 10.79 -1.90 11.18
C THR A 75 9.72 -1.18 11.98
N GLN A 76 9.55 0.15 11.87
CA GLN A 76 8.68 0.87 12.81
C GLN A 76 7.58 1.76 12.23
N ASP A 77 7.81 2.69 11.29
CA ASP A 77 6.77 3.70 11.04
C ASP A 77 6.37 3.86 9.57
N VAL A 78 5.07 3.71 9.33
CA VAL A 78 4.41 4.25 8.14
C VAL A 78 3.93 5.64 8.51
N THR A 79 4.62 6.68 8.04
CA THR A 79 4.10 8.05 8.20
C THR A 79 3.06 8.28 7.11
N VAL A 80 1.88 8.69 7.55
CA VAL A 80 0.72 8.96 6.71
C VAL A 80 0.37 10.44 6.90
N GLU A 81 0.41 11.22 5.83
CA GLU A 81 0.06 12.64 5.89
C GLU A 81 -1.25 12.93 5.14
N LEU A 82 -2.04 13.81 5.75
CA LEU A 82 -3.17 14.49 5.12
C LEU A 82 -2.69 15.92 4.87
N THR A 83 -2.48 16.31 3.62
CA THR A 83 -2.55 17.74 3.31
C THR A 83 -4.03 18.04 3.10
N ASP A 84 -4.64 18.70 4.08
CA ASP A 84 -5.91 19.39 3.86
C ASP A 84 -5.64 20.51 2.85
N GLU A 85 -6.31 20.46 1.70
CA GLU A 85 -6.44 21.67 0.88
C GLU A 85 -7.57 22.50 1.48
N ASP A 86 -7.20 23.58 2.17
CA ASP A 86 -7.96 24.83 2.28
C ASP A 86 -6.98 26.00 2.07
#